data_AF-A0AA42NXA2-F1
#
_entry.id   AF-A0AA42NXA2-F1
#
_cell.length_a   1.000
_cell.length_b   1.000
_cell.length_c   1.000
_cell.angle_alpha   90.00
_cell.angle_beta   90.00
_cell.angle_gamma   90.00
#
_symmetry.space_group_name_H-M   'P 1'
#
loop_
_entity.id
_entity.type
_entity.pdbx_description
1 polymer ?
#
loop_
_entity_poly.entity_id
_entity_poly.type
_entity_poly.pdbx_seq_one_letter_code
_entity_poly.pdbx_strand_id
1 'polypeptide(L)'
;MFADIRGDGHKAERPLKAMYGLPSESLALLSSANFSVDVPATGDSASFNVLCSRVANCRFRYCPECRSDPAGFLKCRRGAAFAKACQKSAKRGFGSPQLRVLHSAAAPDAVRSGNFRTDRVWVGRPGDPHAIIASRIDVEAHIKELKKLHDRLHLQGRIILLVFMMTMLHPFEDGNGRTMRALMLAMAAGTGGHFLSFFALYLKTAQQDMVVAVNLLADTQLGPMLELLEKSREFYLNLICNGSGAVHEWVRALEDEKLVARHMDFD
;
A
#
# COMPACT_ATOMS: atom_id res chain seq x y z
N MET A 1 -34.50 -13.35 -48.36
CA MET A 1 -34.35 -14.21 -47.18
C MET A 1 -32.85 -14.47 -47.01
N PHE A 2 -32.15 -13.55 -46.33
CA PHE A 2 -30.73 -13.69 -46.02
C PHE A 2 -30.61 -13.87 -44.51
N ALA A 3 -30.04 -15.01 -44.10
CA ALA A 3 -29.82 -15.34 -42.71
C ALA A 3 -28.67 -14.48 -42.16
N ASP A 4 -29.00 -13.72 -41.12
CA ASP A 4 -28.09 -12.93 -40.29
C ASP A 4 -27.31 -13.91 -39.38
N ILE A 5 -26.06 -14.22 -39.74
CA ILE A 5 -25.14 -14.97 -38.89
C ILE A 5 -24.57 -13.98 -37.88
N ARG A 6 -25.27 -13.80 -36.77
CA ARG A 6 -24.70 -13.17 -35.57
C ARG A 6 -23.76 -14.17 -34.92
N GLY A 7 -22.47 -13.98 -35.15
CA GLY A 7 -21.44 -14.58 -34.31
C GLY A 7 -21.48 -13.91 -32.94
N ASP A 8 -22.10 -14.58 -31.97
CA ASP A 8 -21.93 -14.26 -30.56
C ASP A 8 -20.45 -14.47 -30.21
N GLY A 9 -19.70 -13.36 -30.22
CA GLY A 9 -18.34 -13.29 -29.71
C GLY A 9 -18.37 -13.46 -28.19
N HIS A 10 -18.39 -14.71 -27.73
CA HIS A 10 -17.96 -15.04 -26.38
C HIS A 10 -16.53 -14.51 -26.21
N LYS A 11 -16.40 -13.33 -25.57
CA LYS A 11 -15.12 -12.89 -25.01
C LYS A 11 -14.68 -13.98 -24.05
N ALA A 12 -13.67 -14.76 -24.43
CA ALA A 12 -13.09 -15.77 -23.57
C ALA A 12 -12.68 -15.10 -22.25
N GLU A 13 -13.41 -15.41 -21.17
CA GLU A 13 -13.04 -14.95 -19.85
C GLU A 13 -11.67 -15.55 -19.51
N ARG A 14 -10.68 -14.68 -19.31
CA ARG A 14 -9.35 -15.11 -18.91
C ARG A 14 -9.49 -15.81 -17.55
N PRO A 15 -9.03 -17.06 -17.39
CA PRO A 15 -9.14 -17.76 -16.11
C PRO A 15 -8.41 -16.96 -15.04
N LEU A 16 -9.06 -16.82 -13.89
CA LEU A 16 -8.57 -16.03 -12.76
C LEU A 16 -7.25 -16.62 -12.23
N LYS A 17 -6.24 -15.76 -12.03
CA LYS A 17 -4.89 -16.18 -11.59
C LYS A 17 -4.90 -16.55 -10.10
N ALA A 18 -4.57 -17.80 -9.78
CA ALA A 18 -4.37 -18.25 -8.41
C ALA A 18 -2.89 -18.08 -8.02
N MET A 19 -2.63 -17.37 -6.91
CA MET A 19 -1.29 -17.09 -6.40
C MET A 19 -0.97 -17.99 -5.20
N TYR A 20 0.14 -18.72 -5.26
CA TYR A 20 0.63 -19.61 -4.19
C TYR A 20 1.85 -19.04 -3.45
N GLY A 21 1.91 -17.72 -3.33
CA GLY A 21 3.08 -16.98 -2.87
C GLY A 21 3.51 -15.94 -3.91
N LEU A 22 4.70 -15.38 -3.72
CA LEU A 22 5.31 -14.49 -4.72
C LEU A 22 6.14 -15.33 -5.71
N PRO A 23 6.06 -15.07 -7.04
CA PRO A 23 6.84 -15.80 -8.03
C PRO A 23 8.35 -15.67 -7.79
N SER A 24 9.08 -16.78 -7.85
CA SER A 24 10.53 -16.82 -7.61
C SER A 24 11.32 -16.01 -8.62
N GLU A 25 10.91 -16.01 -9.90
CA GLU A 25 11.59 -15.24 -10.94
C GLU A 25 11.47 -13.73 -10.68
N SER A 26 10.29 -13.27 -10.23
CA SER A 26 10.08 -11.87 -9.85
C SER A 26 10.93 -11.47 -8.64
N LEU A 27 11.07 -12.37 -7.64
CA LEU A 27 11.93 -12.12 -6.48
C LEU A 27 13.42 -12.08 -6.87
N ALA A 28 13.86 -12.95 -7.78
CA ALA A 28 15.22 -12.94 -8.32
C ALA A 28 15.51 -11.64 -9.08
N LEU A 29 14.58 -11.21 -9.94
CA LEU A 29 14.66 -9.95 -10.67
C LEU A 29 14.79 -8.74 -9.74
N LEU A 30 14.00 -8.69 -8.66
CA LEU A 30 14.12 -7.64 -7.64
C LEU A 30 15.48 -7.67 -6.92
N SER A 31 16.03 -8.86 -6.68
CA SER A 31 17.32 -9.04 -6.00
C SER A 31 18.51 -8.58 -6.84
N SER A 32 18.41 -8.65 -8.17
CA SER A 32 19.50 -8.27 -9.09
C SER A 32 19.37 -6.87 -9.66
N ALA A 33 18.24 -6.20 -9.45
CA ALA A 33 18.00 -4.88 -9.99
C ALA A 33 18.86 -3.82 -9.28
N ASN A 34 19.32 -2.84 -10.07
CA ASN A 34 19.93 -1.63 -9.58
C ASN A 34 18.88 -0.52 -9.53
N PHE A 35 18.88 0.26 -8.46
CA PHE A 35 17.87 1.29 -8.29
C PHE A 35 18.54 2.59 -7.82
N SER A 36 18.09 3.72 -8.35
CA SER A 36 18.69 5.04 -8.10
C SER A 36 17.63 6.13 -7.99
N VAL A 37 16.64 5.96 -7.13
CA VAL A 37 15.69 7.03 -6.77
C VAL A 37 16.29 7.86 -5.62
N ASP A 38 17.10 8.87 -5.95
CA ASP A 38 17.60 9.83 -4.95
C ASP A 38 16.56 10.94 -4.73
N VAL A 39 16.23 11.20 -3.47
CA VAL A 39 15.24 12.21 -3.08
C VAL A 39 15.75 12.97 -1.86
N PRO A 40 15.82 14.30 -1.92
CA PRO A 40 16.32 15.10 -0.82
C PRO A 40 15.45 14.94 0.43
N ALA A 41 16.11 14.85 1.59
CA ALA A 41 15.44 15.01 2.87
C ALA A 41 15.04 16.48 3.02
N THR A 42 13.77 16.74 3.34
CA THR A 42 13.27 18.09 3.54
C THR A 42 12.63 18.22 4.92
N GLY A 43 12.94 19.31 5.63
CA GLY A 43 12.27 19.69 6.87
C GLY A 43 12.29 18.65 8.01
N ASP A 44 11.35 18.80 8.94
CA ASP A 44 11.19 17.88 10.07
C ASP A 44 10.42 16.62 9.66
N SER A 45 11.16 15.54 9.44
CA SER A 45 10.61 14.25 9.03
C SER A 45 9.73 13.60 10.10
N ALA A 46 9.92 13.91 11.39
CA ALA A 46 9.15 13.32 12.47
C ALA A 46 7.72 13.87 12.51
N SER A 47 7.56 15.20 12.47
CA SER A 47 6.23 15.82 12.40
C SER A 47 5.50 15.48 11.11
N PHE A 48 6.22 15.45 9.97
CA PHE A 48 5.63 15.06 8.70
C PHE A 48 5.14 13.59 8.69
N ASN A 49 5.90 12.66 9.28
CA ASN A 49 5.47 11.27 9.41
C ASN A 49 4.20 11.13 10.27
N VAL A 50 4.08 11.93 11.35
CA VAL A 50 2.87 11.97 12.19
C VAL A 50 1.69 12.50 11.39
N LEU A 51 1.86 13.58 10.62
CA LEU A 51 0.83 14.10 9.73
C LEU A 51 0.37 13.01 8.74
N CYS A 52 1.31 12.37 8.05
CA CYS A 52 0.98 11.34 7.07
C CYS A 52 0.27 10.14 7.72
N SER A 53 0.71 9.73 8.90
CA SER A 53 0.06 8.64 9.65
C SER A 53 -1.40 8.97 10.00
N ARG A 54 -1.67 10.21 10.41
CA ARG A 54 -3.04 10.66 10.71
C ARG A 54 -3.90 10.70 9.45
N VAL A 55 -3.39 11.20 8.33
CA VAL A 55 -4.12 11.19 7.05
C VAL A 55 -4.40 9.76 6.60
N ALA A 56 -3.40 8.88 6.62
CA ALA A 56 -3.53 7.48 6.23
C ALA A 56 -4.63 6.74 7.01
N ASN A 57 -4.75 7.03 8.31
CA ASN A 57 -5.73 6.40 9.18
C ASN A 57 -7.11 7.08 9.12
N CYS A 58 -7.16 8.41 9.08
CA CYS A 58 -8.40 9.16 9.31
C CYS A 58 -9.06 9.70 8.04
N ARG A 59 -8.34 9.88 6.93
CA ARG A 59 -8.87 10.53 5.71
C ARG A 59 -9.04 9.58 4.53
N PHE A 60 -8.33 8.45 4.51
CA PHE A 60 -8.50 7.40 3.49
C PHE A 60 -9.58 6.35 3.84
N ARG A 61 -10.14 6.43 5.04
CA ARG A 61 -11.30 5.65 5.47
C ARG A 61 -12.07 6.49 6.50
N TYR A 62 -13.37 6.27 6.57
CA TYR A 62 -14.19 6.80 7.64
C TYR A 62 -13.60 6.42 8.99
N CYS A 63 -13.26 7.43 9.78
CA CYS A 63 -12.81 7.27 11.15
C CYS A 63 -13.98 7.64 12.07
N PRO A 64 -14.56 6.69 12.84
CA PRO A 64 -15.72 7.00 13.68
C PRO A 64 -15.40 7.99 14.80
N GLU A 65 -14.13 8.13 15.18
CA GLU A 65 -13.72 8.98 16.29
C GLU A 65 -13.66 10.47 15.91
N CYS A 66 -13.09 10.80 14.76
CA CYS A 66 -13.05 12.19 14.27
C CYS A 66 -14.01 12.44 13.11
N ARG A 67 -14.83 11.45 12.75
CA ARG A 67 -15.74 11.46 11.59
C ARG A 67 -15.06 11.82 10.27
N SER A 68 -13.75 11.57 10.19
CA SER A 68 -12.89 12.01 9.07
C SER A 68 -12.92 13.52 8.80
N ASP A 69 -13.31 14.34 9.78
CA ASP A 69 -13.40 15.79 9.68
C ASP A 69 -12.05 16.43 9.32
N PRO A 70 -11.97 17.25 8.25
CA PRO A 70 -10.75 17.97 7.87
C PRO A 70 -10.17 18.86 8.98
N ALA A 71 -10.99 19.42 9.87
CA ALA A 71 -10.51 20.24 10.97
C ALA A 71 -10.07 19.40 12.20
N GLY A 72 -10.75 18.28 12.45
CA GLY A 72 -10.60 17.46 13.64
C GLY A 72 -9.56 16.33 13.56
N PHE A 73 -9.21 15.85 12.36
CA PHE A 73 -8.37 14.63 12.23
C PHE A 73 -6.97 14.78 12.85
N LEU A 74 -6.42 16.01 12.88
CA LEU A 74 -5.12 16.31 13.49
C LEU A 74 -5.11 16.09 15.01
N LYS A 75 -6.28 16.14 15.67
CA LYS A 75 -6.44 15.95 17.11
C LYS A 75 -7.01 14.56 17.46
N CYS A 76 -7.34 13.73 16.47
CA CYS A 76 -7.91 12.40 16.67
C CYS A 76 -6.99 11.48 17.50
N ARG A 77 -7.54 10.80 18.52
CA ARG A 77 -6.82 9.85 19.38
C ARG A 77 -6.50 8.57 18.62
N ARG A 78 -7.42 8.01 17.83
CA ARG A 78 -7.15 6.85 16.95
C ARG A 78 -6.03 7.14 15.96
N GLY A 79 -6.04 8.32 15.32
CA GLY A 79 -4.95 8.76 14.45
C GLY A 79 -3.61 8.89 15.19
N ALA A 80 -3.62 9.41 16.42
CA ALA A 80 -2.42 9.49 17.26
C ALA A 80 -1.88 8.11 17.67
N ALA A 81 -2.77 7.19 18.03
CA ALA A 81 -2.43 5.82 18.41
C ALA A 81 -1.82 5.06 17.21
N PHE A 82 -2.38 5.25 16.01
CA PHE A 82 -1.83 4.70 14.78
C PHE A 82 -0.42 5.24 14.49
N ALA A 83 -0.22 6.56 14.54
CA ALA A 83 1.11 7.17 14.36
C ALA A 83 2.13 6.62 15.36
N LYS A 84 1.74 6.49 16.64
CA LYS A 84 2.57 5.89 17.69
C LYS A 84 2.90 4.42 17.41
N ALA A 85 1.97 3.66 16.85
CA ALA A 85 2.20 2.27 16.47
C ALA A 85 3.23 2.17 15.34
N CYS A 86 3.15 3.03 14.31
CA CYS A 86 4.15 3.11 13.24
C CYS A 86 5.55 3.42 13.80
N GLN A 87 5.66 4.45 14.66
CA GLN A 87 6.92 4.84 15.29
C GLN A 87 7.53 3.74 16.16
N LYS A 88 6.72 3.06 16.99
CA LYS A 88 7.19 1.94 17.81
C LYS A 88 7.63 0.75 16.96
N SER A 89 6.95 0.53 15.84
CA SER A 89 7.24 -0.58 14.93
C SER A 89 8.53 -0.37 14.14
N ALA A 90 8.95 0.88 13.93
CA ALA A 90 10.22 1.21 13.26
C ALA A 90 11.42 0.50 13.89
N LYS A 91 11.42 0.32 15.22
CA LYS A 91 12.52 -0.33 15.97
C LYS A 91 12.54 -1.85 15.88
N ARG A 92 11.46 -2.49 15.37
CA ARG A 92 11.31 -3.96 15.40
C ARG A 92 11.89 -4.67 14.18
N GLY A 93 12.23 -3.93 13.13
CA GLY A 93 12.61 -4.50 11.83
C GLY A 93 11.45 -5.22 11.12
N PHE A 94 11.66 -5.58 9.85
CA PHE A 94 10.66 -6.26 9.03
C PHE A 94 10.47 -7.73 9.45
N GLY A 95 9.21 -8.17 9.54
CA GLY A 95 8.82 -9.56 9.80
C GLY A 95 7.39 -9.73 10.34
N SER A 96 6.99 -10.97 10.60
CA SER A 96 5.63 -11.32 11.03
C SER A 96 5.15 -10.56 12.27
N PRO A 97 5.94 -10.42 13.36
CA PRO A 97 5.48 -9.69 14.55
C PRO A 97 5.18 -8.21 14.26
N GLN A 98 5.97 -7.59 13.39
CA GLN A 98 5.77 -6.19 13.00
C GLN A 98 4.49 -6.04 12.16
N LEU A 99 4.29 -6.93 11.18
CA LEU A 99 3.11 -6.94 10.33
C LEU A 99 1.82 -7.12 11.14
N ARG A 100 1.81 -8.05 12.10
CA ARG A 100 0.66 -8.29 12.98
C ARG A 100 0.30 -7.03 13.80
N VAL A 101 1.29 -6.40 14.43
CA VAL A 101 1.09 -5.16 15.22
C VAL A 101 0.58 -4.02 14.36
N LEU A 102 1.21 -3.78 13.21
CA LEU A 102 0.79 -2.73 12.30
C LEU A 102 -0.60 -2.98 11.73
N HIS A 103 -0.93 -4.24 11.41
CA HIS A 103 -2.26 -4.61 10.97
C HIS A 103 -3.31 -4.35 12.04
N SER A 104 -3.06 -4.74 13.30
CA SER A 104 -3.97 -4.44 14.42
C SER A 104 -4.25 -2.95 14.56
N ALA A 105 -3.24 -2.10 14.34
CA ALA A 105 -3.41 -0.65 14.37
C ALA A 105 -4.14 -0.12 13.12
N ALA A 106 -3.83 -0.64 11.93
CA ALA A 106 -4.33 -0.15 10.64
C ALA A 106 -5.77 -0.64 10.32
N ALA A 107 -6.14 -1.81 10.83
CA ALA A 107 -7.41 -2.48 10.59
C ALA A 107 -7.95 -3.14 11.87
N PRO A 108 -8.24 -2.35 12.92
CA PRO A 108 -8.73 -2.90 14.19
C PRO A 108 -10.11 -3.56 14.04
N ASP A 109 -10.90 -3.11 13.06
CA ASP A 109 -12.26 -3.59 12.81
C ASP A 109 -12.30 -4.84 11.90
N ALA A 110 -11.15 -5.35 11.46
CA ALA A 110 -11.09 -6.58 10.66
C ALA A 110 -11.37 -7.80 11.56
N VAL A 111 -12.15 -8.77 11.05
CA VAL A 111 -12.57 -9.98 11.80
C VAL A 111 -11.40 -10.67 12.49
N ARG A 112 -10.25 -10.76 11.79
CA ARG A 112 -9.03 -11.38 12.29
C ARG A 112 -7.90 -10.37 12.49
N SER A 113 -8.21 -9.24 13.11
CA SER A 113 -7.23 -8.18 13.30
C SER A 113 -5.94 -8.68 13.97
N GLY A 114 -4.80 -8.50 13.29
CA GLY A 114 -3.47 -8.90 13.78
C GLY A 114 -3.11 -10.36 13.49
N ASN A 115 -3.94 -11.08 12.74
CA ASN A 115 -3.73 -12.48 12.41
C ASN A 115 -3.72 -12.67 10.89
N PHE A 116 -2.78 -13.46 10.39
CA PHE A 116 -2.77 -13.84 8.99
C PHE A 116 -4.02 -14.63 8.61
N ARG A 117 -4.38 -14.55 7.32
CA ARG A 117 -5.47 -15.35 6.74
C ARG A 117 -5.14 -16.83 6.83
N THR A 118 -6.16 -17.66 7.06
CA THR A 118 -6.06 -19.13 6.98
C THR A 118 -6.59 -19.70 5.69
N ASP A 119 -7.41 -18.92 5.00
CA ASP A 119 -8.15 -19.34 3.82
C ASP A 119 -7.71 -18.58 2.58
N ARG A 120 -8.22 -19.02 1.44
CA ARG A 120 -8.07 -18.31 0.18
C ARG A 120 -8.87 -17.01 0.23
N VAL A 121 -8.34 -15.95 -0.35
CA VAL A 121 -9.01 -14.65 -0.41
C VAL A 121 -9.04 -14.14 -1.84
N TRP A 122 -10.16 -13.56 -2.24
CA TRP A 122 -10.28 -12.86 -3.50
C TRP A 122 -9.67 -11.46 -3.37
N VAL A 123 -8.80 -11.08 -4.29
CA VAL A 123 -8.18 -9.75 -4.33
C VAL A 123 -8.61 -9.05 -5.62
N GLY A 124 -9.11 -7.83 -5.51
CA GLY A 124 -9.71 -7.08 -6.62
C GLY A 124 -11.24 -7.17 -6.63
N ARG A 125 -11.87 -6.49 -7.59
CA ARG A 125 -13.33 -6.56 -7.76
C ARG A 125 -13.71 -7.69 -8.71
N PRO A 126 -14.92 -8.27 -8.61
CA PRO A 126 -15.44 -9.13 -9.66
C PRO A 126 -15.38 -8.43 -11.03
N GLY A 127 -14.89 -9.12 -12.06
CA GLY A 127 -14.73 -8.58 -13.41
C GLY A 127 -13.48 -7.71 -13.63
N ASP A 128 -12.67 -7.46 -12.59
CA ASP A 128 -11.37 -6.77 -12.75
C ASP A 128 -10.37 -7.74 -13.42
N PRO A 129 -9.75 -7.37 -14.57
CA PRO A 129 -8.78 -8.23 -15.27
C PRO A 129 -7.50 -8.48 -14.44
N HIS A 130 -7.29 -7.71 -13.38
CA HIS A 130 -6.16 -7.83 -12.45
C HIS A 130 -6.55 -8.52 -11.14
N ALA A 131 -7.77 -9.04 -11.03
CA ALA A 131 -8.19 -9.82 -9.87
C ALA A 131 -7.42 -11.14 -9.78
N ILE A 132 -7.12 -11.55 -8.55
CA ILE A 132 -6.43 -12.80 -8.24
C ILE A 132 -7.10 -13.53 -7.07
N ILE A 133 -6.81 -14.83 -6.95
CA ILE A 133 -7.05 -15.57 -5.71
C ILE A 133 -5.72 -15.72 -4.99
N ALA A 134 -5.59 -15.13 -3.81
CA ALA A 134 -4.47 -15.44 -2.92
C ALA A 134 -4.78 -16.80 -2.26
N SER A 135 -4.08 -17.86 -2.67
CA SER A 135 -4.36 -19.24 -2.30
C SER A 135 -3.99 -19.53 -0.83
N ARG A 136 -4.56 -20.59 -0.27
CA ARG A 136 -4.25 -21.05 1.09
C ARG A 136 -2.79 -21.53 1.16
N ILE A 137 -1.99 -20.83 1.97
CA ILE A 137 -0.55 -21.08 2.18
C ILE A 137 -0.18 -20.78 3.64
N ASP A 138 0.98 -21.25 4.09
CA ASP A 138 1.60 -20.76 5.33
C ASP A 138 2.21 -19.37 5.08
N VAL A 139 1.42 -18.33 5.34
CA VAL A 139 1.82 -16.93 5.16
C VAL A 139 3.03 -16.57 6.02
N GLU A 140 3.13 -17.13 7.23
CA GLU A 140 4.21 -16.81 8.17
C GLU A 140 5.55 -17.39 7.70
N ALA A 141 5.56 -18.63 7.18
CA ALA A 141 6.73 -19.20 6.54
C ALA A 141 7.21 -18.36 5.33
N HIS A 142 6.27 -17.87 4.50
CA HIS A 142 6.62 -17.01 3.37
C HIS A 142 7.23 -15.68 3.81
N ILE A 143 6.65 -15.01 4.82
CA ILE A 143 7.19 -13.75 5.35
C ILE A 143 8.61 -13.95 5.91
N LYS A 144 8.89 -15.10 6.56
CA LYS A 144 10.23 -15.44 7.05
C LYS A 144 11.26 -15.52 5.92
N GLU A 145 10.90 -16.09 4.78
CA GLU A 145 11.77 -16.15 3.60
C GLU A 145 11.93 -14.77 2.94
N LEU A 146 10.84 -14.03 2.78
CA LEU A 146 10.87 -12.67 2.23
C LEU A 146 11.70 -11.71 3.10
N LYS A 147 11.74 -11.94 4.42
CA LYS A 147 12.59 -11.17 5.33
C LYS A 147 14.07 -11.24 4.95
N LYS A 148 14.57 -12.42 4.59
CA LYS A 148 15.98 -12.60 4.21
C LYS A 148 16.32 -11.79 2.96
N LEU A 149 15.42 -11.76 1.99
CA LEU A 149 15.56 -10.94 0.79
C LEU A 149 15.47 -9.45 1.14
N HIS A 150 14.43 -9.05 1.87
CA HIS A 150 14.20 -7.66 2.31
C HIS A 150 15.46 -7.07 2.97
N ASP A 151 16.06 -7.80 3.91
CA ASP A 151 17.19 -7.27 4.68
C ASP A 151 18.45 -7.05 3.81
N ARG A 152 18.59 -7.77 2.69
CA ARG A 152 19.69 -7.62 1.71
C ARG A 152 19.44 -6.55 0.67
N LEU A 153 18.18 -6.24 0.38
CA LEU A 153 17.82 -5.18 -0.56
C LEU A 153 18.19 -3.81 0.03
N HIS A 154 18.62 -2.89 -0.82
CA HIS A 154 18.62 -1.45 -0.55
C HIS A 154 17.17 -0.92 -0.43
N LEU A 155 17.03 0.34 -0.03
CA LEU A 155 15.74 0.91 0.38
C LEU A 155 14.63 0.80 -0.68
N GLN A 156 14.90 1.10 -1.95
CA GLN A 156 13.85 1.07 -2.99
C GLN A 156 13.40 -0.37 -3.29
N GLY A 157 14.33 -1.32 -3.28
CA GLY A 157 14.01 -2.75 -3.42
C GLY A 157 13.13 -3.22 -2.27
N ARG A 158 13.43 -2.80 -1.04
CA ARG A 158 12.58 -3.05 0.12
C ARG A 158 11.17 -2.51 -0.11
N ILE A 159 11.02 -1.26 -0.54
CA ILE A 159 9.70 -0.67 -0.81
C ILE A 159 8.91 -1.48 -1.84
N ILE A 160 9.52 -1.81 -2.99
CA ILE A 160 8.84 -2.58 -4.05
C ILE A 160 8.45 -3.94 -3.53
N LEU A 161 9.34 -4.63 -2.81
CA LEU A 161 9.04 -5.92 -2.21
C LEU A 161 7.85 -5.85 -1.25
N LEU A 162 7.74 -4.78 -0.45
CA LEU A 162 6.61 -4.60 0.45
C LEU A 162 5.30 -4.36 -0.28
N VAL A 163 5.30 -3.51 -1.31
CA VAL A 163 4.11 -3.27 -2.15
C VAL A 163 3.71 -4.58 -2.84
N PHE A 164 4.67 -5.31 -3.40
CA PHE A 164 4.43 -6.57 -4.09
C PHE A 164 3.86 -7.63 -3.14
N MET A 165 4.47 -7.80 -1.96
CA MET A 165 4.01 -8.73 -0.94
C MET A 165 2.60 -8.38 -0.46
N MET A 166 2.36 -7.14 -0.05
CA MET A 166 1.07 -6.76 0.53
C MET A 166 -0.07 -6.84 -0.48
N THR A 167 0.22 -6.65 -1.78
CA THR A 167 -0.79 -6.74 -2.84
C THR A 167 -1.01 -8.18 -3.29
N MET A 168 0.05 -8.97 -3.56
CA MET A 168 -0.06 -10.31 -4.17
C MET A 168 -0.08 -11.46 -3.18
N LEU A 169 0.77 -11.45 -2.14
CA LEU A 169 0.71 -12.47 -1.08
C LEU A 169 -0.58 -12.32 -0.27
N HIS A 170 -1.00 -11.05 -0.13
CA HIS A 170 -2.22 -10.63 0.55
C HIS A 170 -2.36 -11.29 1.93
N PRO A 171 -1.43 -11.02 2.87
CA PRO A 171 -1.27 -11.81 4.10
C PRO A 171 -2.47 -11.80 5.04
N PHE A 172 -3.37 -10.82 4.91
CA PHE A 172 -4.57 -10.65 5.76
C PHE A 172 -5.86 -10.79 4.94
N GLU A 173 -6.99 -11.03 5.59
CA GLU A 173 -8.31 -11.11 4.93
C GLU A 173 -8.85 -9.74 4.49
N ASP A 174 -8.53 -8.70 5.25
CA ASP A 174 -8.81 -7.30 4.95
C ASP A 174 -7.64 -6.47 5.47
N GLY A 175 -7.51 -5.21 5.03
CA GLY A 175 -6.57 -4.27 5.62
C GLY A 175 -5.16 -4.33 5.05
N ASN A 176 -4.91 -5.10 4.00
CA ASN A 176 -3.58 -5.22 3.37
C ASN A 176 -3.03 -3.88 2.88
N GLY A 177 -3.81 -3.11 2.11
CA GLY A 177 -3.38 -1.78 1.64
C GLY A 177 -3.15 -0.78 2.79
N ARG A 178 -3.92 -0.88 3.89
CA ARG A 178 -3.72 -0.03 5.09
C ARG A 178 -2.45 -0.41 5.83
N THR A 179 -2.21 -1.71 5.98
CA THR A 179 -1.01 -2.26 6.63
C THR A 179 0.25 -1.98 5.81
N MET A 180 0.18 -2.04 4.47
CA MET A 180 1.26 -1.64 3.57
C MET A 180 1.70 -0.20 3.83
N ARG A 181 0.76 0.75 3.89
CA ARG A 181 1.05 2.14 4.21
C ARG A 181 1.60 2.31 5.62
N ALA A 182 1.03 1.61 6.60
CA ALA A 182 1.53 1.62 7.97
C ALA A 182 3.00 1.14 8.06
N LEU A 183 3.35 0.13 7.27
CA LEU A 183 4.71 -0.40 7.19
C LEU A 183 5.68 0.60 6.57
N MET A 184 5.28 1.27 5.49
CA MET A 184 6.08 2.32 4.87
C MET A 184 6.27 3.53 5.79
N LEU A 185 5.22 3.91 6.54
CA LEU A 185 5.31 4.95 7.57
C LEU A 185 6.22 4.54 8.73
N ALA A 186 6.21 3.27 9.13
CA ALA A 186 7.14 2.75 10.13
C ALA A 186 8.60 2.76 9.62
N MET A 187 8.84 2.40 8.36
CA MET A 187 10.16 2.53 7.75
C MET A 187 10.62 3.98 7.69
N ALA A 188 9.73 4.88 7.26
CA ALA A 188 10.00 6.31 7.19
C ALA A 188 10.37 6.90 8.54
N ALA A 189 9.69 6.49 9.62
CA ALA A 189 10.03 6.88 10.98
C ALA A 189 11.40 6.34 11.44
N GLY A 190 11.80 5.16 10.96
CA GLY A 190 13.10 4.55 11.26
C GLY A 190 14.27 5.17 10.51
N THR A 191 14.06 5.62 9.27
CA THR A 191 15.11 6.20 8.42
C THR A 191 15.11 7.73 8.38
N GLY A 192 14.10 8.38 8.96
CA GLY A 192 13.88 9.82 8.77
C GLY A 192 13.51 10.19 7.33
N GLY A 193 12.84 9.28 6.60
CA GLY A 193 12.55 9.46 5.17
C GLY A 193 11.26 10.24 4.92
N HIS A 194 11.35 11.54 4.62
CA HIS A 194 10.18 12.35 4.23
C HIS A 194 9.46 11.75 3.00
N PHE A 195 10.21 11.44 1.95
CA PHE A 195 9.68 10.83 0.72
C PHE A 195 8.94 9.51 0.98
N LEU A 196 9.41 8.67 1.91
CA LEU A 196 8.71 7.42 2.24
C LEU A 196 7.35 7.66 2.88
N SER A 197 7.24 8.67 3.74
CA SER A 197 5.96 9.05 4.35
C SER A 197 4.99 9.59 3.31
N PHE A 198 5.49 10.41 2.38
CA PHE A 198 4.75 10.90 1.22
C PHE A 198 4.30 9.73 0.32
N PHE A 199 5.22 8.83 -0.04
CA PHE A 199 4.98 7.75 -0.97
C PHE A 199 3.94 6.76 -0.44
N ALA A 200 3.92 6.53 0.88
CA ALA A 200 2.86 5.76 1.53
C ALA A 200 1.46 6.32 1.22
N LEU A 201 1.29 7.65 1.15
CA LEU A 201 0.01 8.28 0.79
C LEU A 201 -0.22 8.29 -0.71
N TYR A 202 0.81 8.59 -1.49
CA TYR A 202 0.77 8.60 -2.95
C TYR A 202 0.27 7.26 -3.53
N LEU A 203 0.66 6.13 -2.94
CA LEU A 203 0.17 4.81 -3.39
C LEU A 203 -1.36 4.65 -3.33
N LYS A 204 -2.05 5.42 -2.47
CA LYS A 204 -3.52 5.42 -2.44
C LYS A 204 -4.10 6.26 -3.58
N THR A 205 -3.48 7.39 -3.94
CA THR A 205 -3.92 8.21 -5.07
C THR A 205 -3.61 7.53 -6.42
N ALA A 206 -2.47 6.84 -6.50
CA ALA A 206 -2.05 6.04 -7.66
C ALA A 206 -2.45 4.56 -7.55
N GLN A 207 -3.57 4.25 -6.89
CA GLN A 207 -3.93 2.86 -6.57
C GLN A 207 -4.07 1.99 -7.83
N GLN A 208 -4.68 2.51 -8.90
CA GLN A 208 -4.87 1.75 -10.14
C GLN A 208 -3.52 1.41 -10.79
N ASP A 209 -2.64 2.41 -10.93
CA ASP A 209 -1.31 2.25 -11.51
C ASP A 209 -0.46 1.28 -10.70
N MET A 210 -0.56 1.36 -9.37
CA MET A 210 0.12 0.42 -8.46
C MET A 210 -0.37 -1.02 -8.64
N VAL A 211 -1.68 -1.25 -8.79
CA VAL A 211 -2.22 -2.60 -9.04
C VAL A 211 -1.72 -3.14 -10.37
N VAL A 212 -1.71 -2.33 -11.43
CA VAL A 212 -1.20 -2.73 -12.74
C VAL A 212 0.30 -3.06 -12.67
N ALA A 213 1.10 -2.17 -12.08
CA ALA A 213 2.55 -2.35 -11.97
C ALA A 213 2.92 -3.61 -11.17
N VAL A 214 2.19 -3.90 -10.09
CA VAL A 214 2.36 -5.13 -9.30
C VAL A 214 2.00 -6.39 -10.10
N ASN A 215 0.91 -6.35 -10.87
CA ASN A 215 0.53 -7.48 -11.71
C ASN A 215 1.59 -7.77 -12.78
N LEU A 216 2.11 -6.73 -13.42
CA LEU A 216 3.19 -6.86 -14.40
C LEU A 216 4.49 -7.34 -13.76
N LEU A 217 4.81 -6.91 -12.53
CA LEU A 217 5.92 -7.46 -11.77
C LEU A 217 5.74 -8.96 -11.47
N ALA A 218 4.51 -9.41 -11.18
CA ALA A 218 4.19 -10.83 -11.02
C ALA A 218 4.37 -11.64 -12.30
N ASP A 219 4.43 -10.97 -13.46
CA ASP A 219 4.74 -11.53 -14.77
C ASP A 219 6.18 -11.15 -15.19
N THR A 220 7.07 -10.93 -14.22
CA THR A 220 8.52 -10.64 -14.38
C THR A 220 8.85 -9.33 -15.11
N GLN A 221 7.92 -8.38 -15.16
CA GLN A 221 8.14 -7.06 -15.75
C GLN A 221 8.34 -6.00 -14.65
N LEU A 222 9.59 -5.66 -14.36
CA LEU A 222 9.94 -4.68 -13.31
C LEU A 222 9.72 -3.21 -13.73
N GLY A 223 9.83 -2.90 -15.03
CA GLY A 223 9.76 -1.54 -15.57
C GLY A 223 8.60 -0.69 -15.03
N PRO A 224 7.34 -1.18 -15.06
CA PRO A 224 6.18 -0.45 -14.56
C PRO A 224 6.28 -0.04 -13.07
N MET A 225 6.89 -0.87 -12.22
CA MET A 225 7.09 -0.53 -10.80
C MET A 225 8.15 0.57 -10.64
N LEU A 226 9.18 0.59 -11.49
CA LEU A 226 10.18 1.65 -11.51
C LEU A 226 9.58 2.97 -12.01
N GLU A 227 8.75 2.91 -13.05
CA GLU A 227 8.02 4.07 -13.58
C GLU A 227 7.09 4.67 -12.51
N LEU A 228 6.36 3.84 -11.76
CA LEU A 228 5.53 4.30 -10.65
C LEU A 228 6.35 5.03 -9.57
N LEU A 229 7.52 4.49 -9.22
CA LEU A 229 8.43 5.14 -8.27
C LEU A 229 8.94 6.47 -8.81
N GLU A 230 9.34 6.53 -10.09
CA GLU A 230 9.86 7.76 -10.70
C GLU A 230 8.78 8.83 -10.78
N LYS A 231 7.57 8.51 -11.24
CA LYS A 231 6.43 9.44 -11.23
C LYS A 231 6.15 9.99 -9.84
N SER A 232 6.24 9.15 -8.82
CA SER A 232 6.05 9.59 -7.43
C SER A 232 7.17 10.52 -6.96
N ARG A 233 8.42 10.26 -7.39
CA ARG A 233 9.57 11.12 -7.12
C ARG A 233 9.41 12.46 -7.81
N GLU A 234 9.14 12.49 -9.11
CA GLU A 234 8.92 13.71 -9.88
C GLU A 234 7.80 14.57 -9.27
N PHE A 235 6.68 13.94 -8.91
CA PHE A 235 5.58 14.65 -8.25
C PHE A 235 6.00 15.23 -6.90
N TYR A 236 6.72 14.47 -6.08
CA TYR A 236 7.25 14.96 -4.80
C TYR A 236 8.24 16.12 -5.01
N LEU A 237 9.16 16.01 -5.97
CA LEU A 237 10.13 17.04 -6.31
C LEU A 237 9.44 18.33 -6.77
N ASN A 238 8.41 18.22 -7.60
CA ASN A 238 7.61 19.38 -8.03
C ASN A 238 6.92 20.07 -6.85
N LEU A 239 6.40 19.30 -5.88
CA LEU A 239 5.81 19.88 -4.67
C LEU A 239 6.85 20.63 -3.83
N ILE A 240 8.03 20.05 -3.57
CA ILE A 240 9.05 20.72 -2.75
C ILE A 240 9.64 21.96 -3.43
N CYS A 241 9.74 21.96 -4.77
CA CYS A 241 10.18 23.13 -5.55
C CYS A 241 9.22 24.31 -5.40
N ASN A 242 7.93 24.04 -5.19
CA ASN A 242 6.91 25.05 -4.90
C ASN A 242 6.87 25.48 -3.41
N GLY A 243 7.85 25.05 -2.62
CA GLY A 243 7.99 25.32 -1.19
C GLY A 243 7.68 24.10 -0.32
N SER A 244 8.40 23.95 0.79
CA SER A 244 8.23 22.82 1.72
C SER A 244 6.82 22.70 2.31
N GLY A 245 6.06 23.80 2.33
CA GLY A 245 4.64 23.85 2.72
C GLY A 245 3.72 23.12 1.74
N ALA A 246 4.03 23.11 0.44
CA ALA A 246 3.15 22.55 -0.59
C ALA A 246 2.95 21.04 -0.43
N VAL A 247 3.99 20.29 0.00
CA VAL A 247 3.84 18.86 0.32
C VAL A 247 2.89 18.65 1.50
N HIS A 248 2.99 19.48 2.54
CA HIS A 248 2.12 19.39 3.71
C HIS A 248 0.66 19.73 3.37
N GLU A 249 0.45 20.73 2.51
CA GLU A 249 -0.86 21.11 2.01
C GLU A 249 -1.48 20.01 1.17
N TRP A 250 -0.71 19.43 0.23
CA TRP A 250 -1.15 18.27 -0.54
C TRP A 250 -1.58 17.12 0.37
N VAL A 251 -0.76 16.76 1.37
CA VAL A 251 -1.11 15.70 2.34
C VAL A 251 -2.39 16.02 3.11
N ARG A 252 -2.61 17.27 3.56
CA ARG A 252 -3.80 17.67 4.31
C ARG A 252 -5.08 17.68 3.46
N ALA A 253 -4.93 17.97 2.17
CA ALA A 253 -6.02 17.99 1.20
C ALA A 253 -6.49 16.58 0.81
N LEU A 254 -5.68 15.54 1.06
CA LEU A 254 -6.07 14.17 0.73
C LEU A 254 -7.29 13.71 1.51
N GLU A 255 -8.26 13.20 0.77
CA GLU A 255 -9.42 12.48 1.25
C GLU A 255 -9.83 11.40 0.25
N ASP A 256 -10.50 10.35 0.71
CA ASP A 256 -11.15 9.42 -0.21
C ASP A 256 -12.48 10.05 -0.65
N GLU A 257 -12.57 10.51 -1.89
CA GLU A 257 -13.76 11.16 -2.48
C GLU A 257 -15.05 10.34 -2.28
N LYS A 258 -14.94 9.01 -2.12
CA LYS A 258 -16.08 8.11 -1.88
C LYS A 258 -16.59 8.13 -0.44
N LEU A 259 -15.86 8.73 0.50
CA LEU A 259 -16.30 8.92 1.89
C LEU A 259 -17.31 10.06 2.03
N VAL A 260 -17.21 11.08 1.19
CA VAL A 260 -18.11 12.25 1.22
C VAL A 260 -19.49 11.85 0.68
N ALA A 261 -19.55 11.10 -0.42
CA ALA A 261 -20.81 10.72 -1.05
C ALA A 261 -21.68 9.75 -0.23
N ARG A 262 -21.10 8.88 0.60
CA ARG A 262 -21.85 7.82 1.33
C ARG A 262 -22.46 8.25 2.67
N HIS A 263 -22.10 9.43 3.16
CA HIS A 263 -22.62 9.95 4.43
C HIS A 263 -23.54 11.16 4.26
N MET A 264 -23.72 11.66 3.04
CA MET A 264 -24.78 12.63 2.73
C MET A 264 -26.15 11.97 2.45
N ASP A 265 -26.20 10.64 2.34
CA ASP A 265 -27.45 9.87 2.11
C ASP A 265 -28.11 9.38 3.43
N PHE A 266 -27.64 9.85 4.59
CA PHE A 266 -28.17 9.49 5.91
C PHE A 266 -28.67 10.69 6.73
N ASP A 267 -28.78 11.87 6.11
CA ASP A 267 -29.49 13.03 6.67
C ASP A 267 -30.84 13.24 5.94
#